data_AF-A0A0N0A2R4-F1
#
_entry.id   AF-A0A0N0A2R4-F1
#
_cell.length_a   1.000
_cell.length_b   1.000
_cell.length_c   1.000
_cell.angle_alpha   90.00
_cell.angle_beta   90.00
_cell.angle_gamma   90.00
#
_symmetry.space_group_name_H-M   'P 1'
#
loop_
_entity.id
_entity.type
_entity.pdbx_description
1 polymer ?
#
loop_
_entity_poly.entity_id
_entity_poly.type
_entity_poly.pdbx_seq_one_letter_code
_entity_poly.pdbx_strand_id
1 'polypeptide(L)'
;MPSAGSGNYNCVVARGMNGLPVVVVQESLNACFGQGIAEDRDFGGNTERAVKNAQTRINQDWGSHVLDVDGRFGPKTSAKFYFQAYDYTNGQTGRHTGVCYGR
;
A
#
# COMPACT_ATOMS: atom_id res chain seq x y z
N MET A 1 -23.74 10.73 5.96
CA MET A 1 -23.33 10.82 4.55
C MET A 1 -21.83 11.13 4.51
N PRO A 2 -20.94 10.19 4.14
CA PRO A 2 -19.61 10.55 3.65
C PRO A 2 -19.64 10.60 2.13
N SER A 3 -19.45 11.80 1.59
CA SER A 3 -19.34 12.06 0.16
C SER A 3 -17.95 11.63 -0.34
N ALA A 4 -17.81 10.37 -0.76
CA ALA A 4 -16.69 9.93 -1.58
C ALA A 4 -17.19 9.77 -3.02
N GLY A 5 -17.38 10.92 -3.67
CA GLY A 5 -17.67 10.96 -5.10
C GLY A 5 -16.46 10.54 -5.91
N SER A 6 -16.76 9.90 -7.05
CA SER A 6 -15.86 9.54 -8.14
C SER A 6 -15.11 8.23 -7.96
N GLY A 7 -15.61 7.19 -8.65
CA GLY A 7 -14.89 5.95 -8.98
C GLY A 7 -13.71 6.21 -9.93
N ASN A 8 -12.75 7.01 -9.48
CA ASN A 8 -11.45 7.13 -10.06
C ASN A 8 -10.53 6.17 -9.31
N TYR A 9 -10.08 5.09 -9.95
CA TYR A 9 -8.98 4.25 -9.48
C TYR A 9 -7.63 5.01 -9.39
N ASN A 10 -7.66 6.34 -9.58
CA ASN A 10 -6.57 7.29 -9.39
C ASN A 10 -6.49 7.87 -7.96
N CYS A 11 -7.25 7.33 -7.01
CA CYS A 11 -7.23 7.79 -5.61
C CYS A 11 -5.83 7.60 -5.00
N VAL A 12 -5.04 8.66 -5.01
CA VAL A 12 -3.79 8.76 -4.25
C VAL A 12 -4.14 8.56 -2.78
N VAL A 13 -3.59 7.54 -2.13
CA VAL A 13 -3.68 7.36 -0.68
C VAL A 13 -2.49 8.04 -0.02
N ALA A 14 -2.73 9.04 0.82
CA ALA A 14 -1.67 9.83 1.46
C ALA A 14 -2.03 10.17 2.91
N ARG A 15 -1.08 10.78 3.62
CA ARG A 15 -1.22 11.13 5.03
C ARG A 15 -2.52 11.88 5.32
N GLY A 16 -3.22 11.42 6.36
CA GLY A 16 -4.52 11.96 6.79
C GLY A 16 -5.73 11.32 6.12
N MET A 17 -5.54 10.33 5.23
CA MET A 17 -6.64 9.50 4.73
C MET A 17 -6.91 8.32 5.65
N ASN A 18 -8.18 7.91 5.71
CA ASN A 18 -8.62 6.80 6.53
C ASN A 18 -9.65 5.93 5.80
N GLY A 19 -9.62 4.61 6.04
CA GLY A 19 -10.59 3.66 5.51
C GLY A 19 -9.99 2.40 4.88
N LEU A 20 -10.84 1.63 4.20
CA LEU A 20 -10.47 0.37 3.56
C LEU A 20 -9.26 0.44 2.60
N PRO A 21 -9.07 1.48 1.76
CA PRO A 21 -7.88 1.53 0.91
C PRO A 21 -6.57 1.69 1.69
N VAL A 22 -6.61 2.28 2.88
CA VAL A 22 -5.41 2.45 3.72
C VAL A 22 -4.95 1.12 4.29
N VAL A 23 -5.88 0.31 4.82
CA VAL A 23 -5.51 -1.00 5.39
C VAL A 23 -4.96 -1.95 4.33
N VAL A 24 -5.49 -1.94 3.10
CA VAL A 24 -4.92 -2.74 2.00
C VAL A 24 -3.45 -2.40 1.73
N VAL A 25 -3.12 -1.11 1.77
CA VAL A 25 -1.73 -0.65 1.63
C VAL A 25 -0.90 -1.06 2.86
N GLN A 26 -1.41 -0.88 4.08
CA GLN A 26 -0.72 -1.25 5.31
C GLN A 26 -0.40 -2.75 5.37
N GLU A 27 -1.39 -3.61 5.08
CA GLU A 27 -1.19 -5.06 5.10
C GLU A 27 -0.19 -5.50 4.02
N SER A 28 -0.24 -4.89 2.82
CA SER A 28 0.74 -5.16 1.76
C SER A 28 2.15 -4.67 2.12
N LEU A 29 2.28 -3.52 2.79
CA LEU A 29 3.55 -3.01 3.30
C LEU A 29 4.15 -3.95 4.34
N ASN A 30 3.33 -4.55 5.20
CA ASN A 30 3.77 -5.54 6.17
C ASN A 30 4.20 -6.84 5.50
N ALA A 31 3.35 -7.39 4.63
CA ALA A 31 3.58 -8.69 4.00
C ALA A 31 4.73 -8.67 2.98
N CYS A 32 4.79 -7.65 2.13
CA CYS A 32 5.69 -7.62 0.96
C CYS A 32 6.93 -6.76 1.16
N PHE A 33 6.86 -5.79 2.07
CA PHE A 33 7.96 -4.86 2.33
C PHE A 33 8.48 -4.94 3.77
N GLY A 34 7.94 -5.85 4.59
CA GLY A 34 8.43 -6.12 5.95
C GLY A 34 8.37 -4.91 6.89
N GLN A 35 7.40 -4.01 6.71
CA GLN A 35 7.39 -2.72 7.41
C GLN A 35 6.95 -2.81 8.88
N GLY A 36 6.17 -3.83 9.27
CA GLY A 36 5.75 -4.06 10.66
C GLY A 36 4.95 -2.91 11.29
N ILE A 37 4.14 -2.22 10.49
CA ILE A 37 3.29 -1.10 10.93
C ILE A 37 1.90 -1.57 11.37
N ALA A 38 1.17 -0.72 12.09
CA ALA A 38 -0.23 -0.98 12.45
C ALA A 38 -1.14 -0.96 11.20
N GLU A 39 -2.11 -1.88 11.18
CA GLU A 39 -3.16 -2.00 10.15
C GLU A 39 -4.47 -1.35 10.63
N ASP A 40 -4.35 -0.10 11.07
CA ASP A 40 -5.38 0.65 11.77
C ASP A 40 -6.33 1.44 10.85
N ARG A 41 -6.17 1.30 9.52
CA ARG A 41 -6.90 2.07 8.50
C ARG A 41 -6.60 3.57 8.57
N ASP A 42 -5.56 3.99 9.28
CA ASP A 42 -5.13 5.39 9.39
C ASP A 42 -3.79 5.60 8.66
N PHE A 43 -3.79 6.52 7.69
CA PHE A 43 -2.56 6.89 7.03
C PHE A 43 -1.81 7.93 7.86
N GLY A 44 -1.20 7.46 8.95
CA GLY A 44 -0.37 8.25 9.84
C GLY A 44 1.08 8.39 9.35
N GLY A 45 1.93 8.99 10.19
CA GLY A 45 3.36 9.19 9.88
C GLY A 45 4.13 7.87 9.69
N ASN A 46 3.73 6.81 10.39
CA ASN A 46 4.31 5.48 10.23
C ASN A 46 4.00 4.89 8.86
N THR A 47 2.73 4.99 8.42
CA THR A 47 2.29 4.55 7.09
C THR A 47 2.99 5.34 5.99
N GLU A 48 3.14 6.66 6.14
CA GLU A 48 3.90 7.49 5.18
C GLU A 48 5.36 7.06 5.06
N ARG A 49 6.04 6.83 6.20
CA ARG A 49 7.44 6.34 6.20
C ARG A 49 7.53 4.96 5.53
N ALA A 50 6.58 4.07 5.79
CA ALA A 50 6.54 2.75 5.18
C ALA A 50 6.34 2.81 3.65
N VAL A 51 5.50 3.73 3.16
CA VAL A 51 5.36 3.98 1.71
C VAL A 51 6.67 4.50 1.11
N LYS A 52 7.36 5.43 1.77
CA LYS A 52 8.68 5.92 1.30
C LYS A 52 9.71 4.79 1.20
N ASN A 53 9.73 3.90 2.18
CA ASN A 53 10.61 2.73 2.16
C ASN A 53 10.27 1.80 0.99
N ALA A 54 8.99 1.55 0.74
CA ALA A 54 8.54 0.74 -0.39
C ALA A 54 8.89 1.38 -1.75
N GLN A 55 8.66 2.69 -1.92
CA GLN A 55 9.06 3.43 -3.13
C GLN A 55 10.57 3.35 -3.37
N THR A 56 11.37 3.48 -2.31
CA THR A 56 12.83 3.33 -2.38
C THR A 56 13.22 1.92 -2.81
N ARG A 57 12.60 0.90 -2.21
CA ARG A 57 12.84 -0.50 -2.57
C ARG A 57 12.48 -0.79 -4.03
N ILE A 58 11.36 -0.28 -4.51
CA ILE A 58 10.94 -0.41 -5.91
C ILE A 58 11.99 0.21 -6.84
N ASN A 59 12.46 1.43 -6.57
CA ASN A 59 13.53 2.04 -7.38
C ASN A 59 14.81 1.20 -7.40
N GLN A 60 15.18 0.58 -6.27
CA GLN A 60 16.32 -0.32 -6.18
C GLN A 60 16.11 -1.58 -7.03
N ASP A 61 14.94 -2.21 -6.94
CA ASP A 61 14.61 -3.42 -7.69
C ASP A 61 14.54 -3.16 -9.20
N TRP A 62 14.11 -1.96 -9.62
CA TRP A 62 14.09 -1.52 -11.02
C TRP A 62 15.45 -1.05 -11.55
N GLY A 63 16.45 -0.83 -10.67
CA GLY A 63 17.77 -0.32 -11.06
C GLY A 63 17.78 1.10 -11.66
N SER A 64 16.67 1.82 -11.57
CA SER A 64 16.51 3.18 -12.09
C SER A 64 15.48 3.96 -11.28
N HIS A 65 15.55 5.30 -11.37
CA HIS A 65 14.59 6.17 -10.70
C HIS A 65 13.25 6.15 -11.46
N VAL A 66 12.32 5.30 -11.01
CA VAL A 66 10.98 5.12 -11.60
C VAL A 66 9.86 5.77 -10.79
N LEU A 67 10.08 5.97 -9.48
CA LEU A 67 9.14 6.58 -8.54
C LEU A 67 9.80 7.69 -7.72
N ASP A 68 9.09 8.78 -7.51
CA ASP A 68 9.42 9.76 -6.48
C ASP A 68 9.19 9.17 -5.08
N VAL A 69 10.12 9.40 -4.15
CA VAL A 69 10.01 8.94 -2.75
C VAL A 69 9.26 10.00 -1.92
N ASP A 70 7.99 10.21 -2.24
CA ASP A 70 7.15 11.27 -1.68
C ASP A 70 6.26 10.80 -0.50
N GLY A 71 6.18 9.49 -0.24
CA GLY A 71 5.31 8.90 0.79
C GLY A 71 3.83 8.90 0.44
N ARG A 72 3.50 9.13 -0.84
CA ARG A 72 2.14 9.10 -1.37
C ARG A 72 1.94 7.84 -2.20
N PHE A 73 0.87 7.12 -1.88
CA PHE A 73 0.47 5.94 -2.63
C PHE A 73 -0.42 6.36 -3.81
N GLY A 74 0.21 6.87 -4.87
CA GLY A 74 -0.47 7.27 -6.10
C GLY A 74 -0.52 6.17 -7.18
N PRO A 75 -1.10 6.47 -8.36
CA PRO A 75 -1.19 5.53 -9.48
C PRO A 75 0.17 4.98 -9.90
N LYS A 76 1.21 5.83 -9.95
CA LYS A 76 2.58 5.43 -10.27
C LYS A 76 3.10 4.41 -9.27
N THR A 77 2.99 4.70 -7.96
CA THR A 77 3.37 3.78 -6.89
C THR A 77 2.59 2.47 -7.05
N SER A 78 1.26 2.53 -7.17
CA SER A 78 0.40 1.35 -7.30
C SER A 78 0.73 0.46 -8.50
N ALA A 79 1.19 1.05 -9.62
CA ALA A 79 1.54 0.30 -10.82
C ALA A 79 2.84 -0.51 -10.68
N LYS A 80 3.69 -0.17 -9.71
CA LYS A 80 4.96 -0.85 -9.45
C LYS A 80 5.00 -1.53 -8.07
N PHE A 81 3.94 -1.38 -7.30
CA PHE A 81 3.84 -1.87 -5.93
C PHE A 81 3.45 -3.34 -5.91
N TYR A 82 4.04 -4.08 -4.97
CA TYR A 82 3.69 -5.45 -4.70
C TYR A 82 2.52 -5.50 -3.71
N PHE A 83 1.39 -6.02 -4.16
CA PHE A 83 0.24 -6.28 -3.30
C PHE A 83 0.31 -7.71 -2.78
N GLN A 84 -0.07 -7.90 -1.53
CA GLN A 84 -0.29 -9.27 -1.04
C GLN A 84 -1.51 -9.86 -1.75
N ALA A 85 -1.46 -11.16 -2.07
CA ALA A 85 -2.65 -11.86 -2.52
C ALA A 85 -3.65 -12.04 -1.37
N TYR A 86 -4.84 -11.47 -1.56
CA TYR A 86 -6.01 -11.80 -0.74
C TYR A 86 -6.61 -13.09 -1.29
N ASP A 87 -6.19 -14.21 -0.73
CA ASP A 87 -6.88 -15.47 -0.96
C ASP A 87 -8.19 -15.48 -0.18
N TYR A 88 -9.30 -15.23 -0.88
CA TYR A 88 -10.65 -15.26 -0.31
C TYR A 88 -11.08 -16.67 0.15
N THR A 89 -10.30 -17.69 -0.18
CA THR A 89 -10.51 -19.09 0.19
C THR A 89 -9.96 -19.45 1.58
N ASN A 90 -9.10 -18.63 2.17
CA ASN A 90 -8.76 -18.70 3.61
C ASN A 90 -9.65 -17.75 4.41
N GLY A 91 -10.88 -18.20 4.65
CA GLY A 91 -11.94 -17.43 5.29
C GLY A 91 -11.53 -16.69 6.56
N GLN A 92 -11.96 -15.43 6.65
CA GLN A 92 -12.18 -14.60 7.86
C GLN A 92 -11.07 -14.52 8.93
N THR A 93 -9.91 -15.15 8.72
CA THR A 93 -8.77 -15.17 9.63
C THR A 93 -7.56 -14.65 8.87
N GLY A 94 -7.47 -13.32 8.82
CA GLY A 94 -6.45 -12.56 8.08
C GLY A 94 -5.03 -13.00 8.39
N ARG A 95 -4.53 -13.99 7.65
CA ARG A 95 -3.15 -14.39 7.68
C ARG A 95 -2.57 -14.09 6.31
N HIS A 96 -1.59 -13.19 6.31
CA HIS A 96 -0.79 -12.88 5.14
C HIS A 96 -0.41 -14.20 4.45
N THR A 97 -0.85 -14.38 3.22
CA THR A 97 -0.48 -15.55 2.42
C THR A 97 1.04 -15.58 2.18
N GLY A 98 1.71 -14.45 2.40
CA GLY A 98 3.14 -14.25 2.16
C GLY A 98 3.46 -14.16 0.67
N VAL A 99 2.44 -14.24 -0.20
CA VAL A 99 2.61 -14.19 -1.64
C VAL A 99 2.36 -12.77 -2.13
N CYS A 100 3.38 -12.20 -2.75
CA CYS A 100 3.43 -10.82 -3.20
C CYS A 100 3.39 -10.77 -4.72
N TYR A 101 2.38 -10.10 -5.25
CA TYR A 101 2.16 -9.97 -6.68
C TYR A 101 2.35 -8.52 -7.11
N GLY A 102 3.25 -8.33 -8.07
CA GLY A 102 3.34 -7.08 -8.81
C GLY A 102 2.26 -7.04 -9.88
N ARG A 103 1.83 -5.83 -10.25
CA ARG A 103 0.94 -5.62 -11.40
C ARG A 103 1.70 -5.60 -12.72
#